data_AF-A0A6N8FNX7-F1
#
_entry.id   AF-A0A6N8FNX7-F1
#
_cell.length_a   1.000
_cell.length_b   1.000
_cell.length_c   1.000
_cell.angle_alpha   90.00
_cell.angle_beta   90.00
_cell.angle_gamma   90.00
#
_symmetry.space_group_name_H-M   'P 1'
#
loop_
_entity.id
_entity.type
_entity.pdbx_description
1 polymer ?
#
loop_
_entity_poly.entity_id
_entity_poly.type
_entity_poly.pdbx_seq_one_letter_code
_entity_poly.pdbx_strand_id
1 'polypeptide(L)'
;MLQNTLRKVVTVTSLLLPAVFTLNVSKALADQRDFRVHNKTSYAIVDLYVSDSLSDSWEKDLVPSGYILSSSNSDLIYFDGRGNSCIYDIKAVFSDGDTAEKYRVNLCQISDFTFFNKY
;
A
#
# COMPACT_ATOMS: atom_id res chain seq x y z
N MET A 1 -36.88 45.60 -55.23
CA MET A 1 -36.08 44.47 -54.71
C MET A 1 -34.69 45.05 -54.41
N LEU A 2 -34.05 44.99 -53.24
CA LEU A 2 -34.16 44.19 -52.02
C LEU A 2 -33.58 45.04 -50.85
N GLN A 3 -33.76 44.56 -49.63
CA GLN A 3 -33.69 45.29 -48.35
C GLN A 3 -32.30 45.28 -47.65
N ASN A 4 -31.99 46.39 -46.97
CA ASN A 4 -31.62 46.55 -45.53
C ASN A 4 -30.42 45.81 -44.85
N THR A 5 -29.80 46.57 -43.92
CA THR A 5 -28.99 46.18 -42.73
C THR A 5 -27.51 45.79 -42.96
N LEU A 6 -26.52 46.07 -42.10
CA LEU A 6 -26.43 45.94 -40.64
C LEU A 6 -25.35 46.85 -40.02
N ARG A 7 -25.47 47.03 -38.70
CA ARG A 7 -24.76 47.94 -37.78
C ARG A 7 -23.29 47.55 -37.52
N LYS A 8 -22.43 48.54 -37.29
CA LYS A 8 -21.04 48.39 -36.84
C LYS A 8 -20.98 47.64 -35.50
N VAL A 9 -20.27 46.51 -35.47
CA VAL A 9 -20.00 45.74 -34.24
C VAL A 9 -18.64 46.20 -33.69
N VAL A 10 -18.65 46.85 -32.53
CA VAL A 10 -17.44 47.16 -31.75
C VAL A 10 -17.18 45.97 -30.83
N THR A 11 -16.06 45.29 -31.02
CA THR A 11 -15.67 44.15 -30.19
C THR A 11 -14.98 44.62 -28.91
N VAL A 12 -15.56 44.28 -27.76
CA VAL A 12 -14.97 44.48 -26.42
C VAL A 12 -14.31 43.15 -26.01
N THR A 13 -12.98 43.13 -25.92
CA THR A 13 -12.20 41.96 -25.49
C THR A 13 -12.06 41.97 -23.97
N SER A 14 -12.79 41.08 -23.30
CA SER A 14 -12.67 40.82 -21.85
C SER A 14 -11.45 39.94 -21.57
N LEU A 15 -10.50 40.42 -20.75
CA LEU A 15 -9.29 39.71 -20.36
C LEU A 15 -9.57 38.83 -19.13
N LEU A 16 -9.84 37.54 -19.35
CA LEU A 16 -9.98 36.53 -18.29
C LEU A 16 -8.59 36.10 -17.78
N LEU A 17 -8.25 36.41 -16.52
CA LEU A 17 -7.08 35.84 -15.85
C LEU A 17 -7.38 34.39 -15.43
N PRO A 18 -6.66 33.37 -15.90
CA PRO A 18 -6.81 32.01 -15.41
C PRO A 18 -6.20 31.90 -13.99
N ALA A 19 -7.02 31.59 -13.00
CA ALA A 19 -6.55 31.20 -11.67
C ALA A 19 -5.84 29.83 -11.78
N VAL A 20 -4.51 29.82 -11.64
CA VAL A 20 -3.72 28.59 -11.67
C VAL A 20 -3.83 27.91 -10.31
N PHE A 21 -4.71 26.92 -10.21
CA PHE A 21 -4.75 25.99 -9.07
C PHE A 21 -3.54 25.05 -9.16
N THR A 22 -2.59 25.17 -8.24
CA THR A 22 -1.51 24.19 -8.09
C THR A 22 -2.04 22.99 -7.31
N LEU A 23 -2.22 21.86 -7.99
CA LEU A 23 -2.50 20.59 -7.33
C LEU A 23 -1.21 20.13 -6.64
N ASN A 24 -1.16 20.21 -5.31
CA ASN A 24 -0.09 19.61 -4.52
C ASN A 24 -0.30 18.09 -4.53
N VAL A 25 0.39 17.40 -5.43
CA VAL A 25 0.46 15.93 -5.43
C VAL A 25 1.54 15.51 -4.45
N SER A 26 1.15 15.12 -3.23
CA SER A 26 2.06 14.44 -2.30
C SER A 26 2.36 13.06 -2.86
N LYS A 27 3.61 12.83 -3.30
CA LYS A 27 4.09 11.49 -3.62
C LYS A 27 4.23 10.73 -2.30
N ALA A 28 3.41 9.71 -2.07
CA ALA A 28 3.68 8.74 -1.02
C ALA A 28 5.01 8.06 -1.37
N LEU A 29 6.03 8.23 -0.52
CA LEU A 29 7.27 7.46 -0.63
C LEU A 29 6.98 6.10 0.01
N ALA A 30 7.25 5.02 -0.73
CA ALA A 30 7.22 3.67 -0.16
C ALA A 30 8.20 3.59 1.00
N ASP A 31 7.80 2.98 2.11
CA ASP A 31 8.73 2.71 3.20
C ASP A 31 9.75 1.69 2.70
N GLN A 32 11.01 1.82 3.10
CA GLN A 32 12.05 0.86 2.71
C GLN A 32 11.76 -0.57 3.21
N ARG A 33 10.85 -0.69 4.18
CA ARG A 33 10.38 -1.95 4.76
C ARG A 33 9.09 -2.44 4.11
N ASP A 34 8.53 -1.76 3.12
CA ASP A 34 7.44 -2.29 2.32
C ASP A 34 7.92 -3.55 1.59
N PHE A 35 7.15 -4.64 1.70
CA PHE A 35 7.57 -5.94 1.16
C PHE A 35 6.38 -6.75 0.65
N ARG A 36 6.63 -7.62 -0.33
CA ARG A 36 5.63 -8.52 -0.88
C ARG A 36 5.67 -9.85 -0.15
N VAL A 37 4.53 -10.26 0.40
CA VAL A 37 4.37 -11.60 0.97
C VAL A 37 3.87 -12.55 -0.12
N HIS A 38 4.52 -13.70 -0.25
CA HIS A 38 4.14 -14.78 -1.15
C HIS A 38 3.68 -15.97 -0.32
N ASN A 39 2.43 -16.38 -0.52
CA ASN A 39 1.88 -17.57 0.10
C ASN A 39 2.05 -18.76 -0.85
N LYS A 40 3.13 -19.52 -0.70
CA LYS A 40 3.35 -20.77 -1.44
C LYS A 40 2.90 -22.02 -0.68
N THR A 41 2.07 -21.84 0.34
CA THR A 41 1.44 -22.94 1.07
C THR A 41 0.11 -23.33 0.39
N SER A 42 -0.49 -24.44 0.81
CA SER A 42 -1.83 -24.87 0.36
C SER A 42 -3.00 -24.22 1.09
N TYR A 43 -2.74 -23.28 2.03
CA TYR A 43 -3.75 -22.69 2.90
C TYR A 43 -3.74 -21.17 2.76
N ALA A 44 -4.88 -20.51 2.95
CA ALA A 44 -4.91 -19.05 2.95
C ALA A 44 -4.27 -18.50 4.23
N ILE A 45 -3.55 -17.39 4.12
CA ILE A 45 -3.14 -16.59 5.29
C ILE A 45 -4.31 -15.67 5.62
N VAL A 46 -4.77 -15.74 6.87
CA VAL A 46 -5.92 -14.98 7.37
C VAL A 46 -5.51 -13.83 8.28
N ASP A 47 -4.38 -13.95 8.98
CA ASP A 47 -3.76 -12.87 9.75
C ASP A 47 -2.25 -12.82 9.44
N LEU A 48 -1.67 -11.62 9.39
CA LEU A 48 -0.24 -11.39 9.20
C LEU A 48 0.26 -10.33 10.17
N TYR A 49 1.13 -10.73 11.10
CA TYR A 49 1.74 -9.83 12.08
C TYR A 49 3.18 -9.54 11.71
N VAL A 50 3.59 -8.29 11.91
CA VAL A 50 4.98 -7.84 11.83
C VAL A 50 5.25 -6.97 13.05
N SER A 51 6.19 -7.37 13.89
CA SER A 51 6.54 -6.66 15.14
C SER A 51 8.03 -6.46 15.25
N ASP A 52 8.46 -5.37 15.92
CA ASP A 52 9.89 -5.17 16.17
C ASP A 52 10.46 -6.40 16.89
N SER A 53 11.63 -6.89 16.47
CA SER A 53 12.23 -8.10 17.05
C SER A 53 12.65 -7.96 18.53
N LEU A 54 12.59 -6.75 19.09
CA LEU A 54 12.78 -6.49 20.51
C LEU A 54 11.45 -6.44 21.29
N SER A 55 10.31 -6.55 20.61
CA SER A 55 8.99 -6.61 21.22
C SER A 55 8.71 -8.03 21.72
N ASP A 56 8.20 -8.14 22.95
CA ASP A 56 7.75 -9.42 23.52
C ASP A 56 6.31 -9.79 23.10
N SER A 57 5.65 -8.95 22.29
CA SER A 57 4.26 -9.15 21.84
C SER A 57 4.10 -8.87 20.36
N TRP A 58 3.27 -9.68 19.69
CA TRP A 58 2.80 -9.41 18.34
C TRP A 58 2.01 -8.11 18.31
N GLU A 59 2.33 -7.26 17.34
CA GLU A 59 1.68 -5.97 17.15
C GLU A 59 0.40 -6.11 16.32
N LYS A 60 0.04 -5.07 15.56
CA LYS A 60 -1.16 -5.03 14.73
C LYS A 60 -1.08 -6.04 13.57
N ASP A 61 -2.22 -6.65 13.27
CA ASP A 61 -2.42 -7.40 12.03
C ASP A 61 -2.41 -6.46 10.82
N LEU A 62 -1.57 -6.79 9.85
CA LEU A 62 -1.38 -6.06 8.61
C LEU A 62 -2.30 -6.56 7.49
N VAL A 63 -2.96 -7.70 7.66
CA VAL A 63 -4.05 -8.14 6.78
C VAL A 63 -5.34 -7.41 7.22
N PRO A 64 -5.98 -6.61 6.34
CA PRO A 64 -7.23 -5.95 6.69
C PRO A 64 -8.34 -6.96 7.00
N SER A 65 -9.23 -6.65 7.95
CA SER A 65 -10.36 -7.53 8.27
C SER A 65 -11.20 -7.85 7.02
N GLY A 66 -11.40 -9.15 6.75
CA GLY A 66 -12.12 -9.63 5.58
C GLY A 66 -11.26 -9.81 4.32
N TYR A 67 -9.97 -9.50 4.38
CA TYR A 67 -9.00 -9.83 3.36
C TYR A 67 -8.30 -11.15 3.71
N ILE A 68 -8.03 -11.98 2.70
CA ILE A 68 -7.25 -13.21 2.86
C ILE A 68 -6.21 -13.29 1.77
N LEU A 69 -4.99 -13.68 2.12
CA LEU A 69 -3.97 -13.98 1.13
C LEU A 69 -4.07 -15.45 0.76
N SER A 70 -4.81 -15.73 -0.32
CA SER A 70 -5.08 -17.09 -0.80
C SER A 70 -3.80 -17.87 -1.13
N SER A 71 -3.91 -19.20 -1.14
CA SER A 71 -2.83 -20.09 -1.59
C SER A 71 -2.33 -19.70 -2.98
N SER A 72 -1.01 -19.79 -3.17
CA SER A 72 -0.29 -19.49 -4.41
C SER A 72 -0.38 -18.04 -4.90
N ASN A 73 -0.90 -17.13 -4.06
CA ASN A 73 -0.95 -15.70 -4.36
C ASN A 73 0.11 -14.92 -3.57
N SER A 74 0.24 -13.64 -3.93
CA SER A 74 1.12 -12.71 -3.25
C SER A 74 0.45 -11.36 -3.06
N ASP A 75 0.80 -10.62 -2.01
CA ASP A 75 0.33 -9.26 -1.81
C ASP A 75 1.39 -8.32 -1.24
N LEU A 76 1.23 -7.03 -1.51
CA LEU A 76 2.12 -5.99 -1.00
C LEU A 76 1.68 -5.58 0.39
N ILE A 77 2.60 -5.71 1.33
CA ILE A 77 2.43 -5.24 2.71
C ILE A 77 3.04 -3.84 2.78
N TYR A 78 2.17 -2.86 3.03
CA TYR A 78 2.58 -1.50 3.33
C TYR A 78 2.92 -1.41 4.82
N PHE A 79 4.17 -1.10 5.11
CA PHE A 79 4.67 -1.03 6.46
C PHE A 79 4.25 0.30 7.11
N ASP A 80 3.51 0.24 8.21
CA ASP A 80 3.05 1.41 8.99
C ASP A 80 3.74 1.48 10.38
N GLY A 81 4.89 0.82 10.52
CA GLY A 81 5.65 0.84 11.78
C GLY A 81 6.35 2.19 12.01
N ARG A 82 6.45 2.58 13.29
CA ARG A 82 7.18 3.78 13.69
C ARG A 82 8.66 3.47 13.94
N GLY A 83 9.52 4.46 13.73
CA GLY A 83 10.94 4.38 14.05
C GLY A 83 11.82 3.86 12.91
N ASN A 84 13.10 3.62 13.23
CA ASN A 84 14.17 3.31 12.27
C ASN A 84 14.71 1.88 12.41
N SER A 85 14.00 1.01 13.14
CA SER A 85 14.38 -0.39 13.22
C SER A 85 14.25 -1.06 11.86
N CYS A 86 15.06 -2.08 11.64
CA CYS A 86 15.06 -2.89 10.42
C CYS A 86 14.83 -4.36 10.71
N ILE A 87 14.93 -4.79 11.97
CA ILE A 87 14.86 -6.19 12.36
C ILE A 87 13.51 -6.46 12.99
N TYR A 88 12.70 -7.25 12.30
CA TYR A 88 11.32 -7.56 12.65
C TYR A 88 11.09 -9.07 12.66
N ASP A 89 10.11 -9.47 13.44
CA ASP A 89 9.57 -10.81 13.42
C ASP A 89 8.28 -10.81 12.61
N ILE A 90 8.05 -11.88 11.85
CA ILE A 90 6.89 -12.04 10.97
C ILE A 90 6.15 -13.30 11.39
N LYS A 91 4.83 -13.19 11.56
CA LYS A 91 3.94 -14.32 11.84
C LYS A 91 2.77 -14.34 10.87
N ALA A 92 2.49 -15.50 10.30
CA ALA A 92 1.27 -15.77 9.57
C ALA A 92 0.39 -16.76 10.36
N VAL A 93 -0.92 -16.50 10.37
CA VAL A 93 -1.95 -17.44 10.82
C VAL A 93 -2.69 -17.92 9.57
N PHE A 94 -2.87 -19.24 9.46
CA PHE A 94 -3.49 -19.87 8.31
C PHE A 94 -4.97 -20.19 8.56
N SER A 95 -5.72 -20.39 7.48
CA SER A 95 -7.16 -20.66 7.51
C SER A 95 -7.56 -21.91 8.29
N ASP A 96 -6.62 -22.80 8.60
CA ASP A 96 -6.84 -23.99 9.42
C ASP A 96 -6.34 -23.87 10.86
N GLY A 97 -5.87 -22.68 11.25
CA GLY A 97 -5.46 -22.36 12.62
C GLY A 97 -3.97 -22.55 12.91
N ASP A 98 -3.22 -23.21 12.01
CA ASP A 98 -1.77 -23.34 12.15
C ASP A 98 -1.07 -22.00 11.92
N THR A 99 0.22 -21.95 12.28
CA THR A 99 1.00 -20.72 12.19
C THR A 99 2.35 -20.93 11.52
N ALA A 100 2.95 -19.86 11.03
CA ALA A 100 4.36 -19.86 10.63
C ALA A 100 5.00 -18.58 11.14
N GLU A 101 6.12 -18.72 11.83
CA GLU A 101 6.83 -17.60 12.42
C GLU A 101 8.26 -17.56 11.86
N LYS A 102 8.73 -16.34 11.57
CA LYS A 102 10.11 -16.08 11.19
C LYS A 102 10.64 -14.92 12.00
N TYR A 103 11.66 -15.22 12.79
CA TYR A 103 12.31 -14.27 13.65
C TYR A 103 13.49 -13.56 12.95
N ARG A 104 13.74 -12.31 13.35
CA ARG A 104 14.89 -11.48 13.01
C ARG A 104 15.09 -11.26 11.51
N VAL A 105 14.00 -10.99 10.79
CA VAL A 105 14.04 -10.63 9.38
C VAL A 105 14.49 -9.18 9.23
N ASN A 106 15.48 -8.93 8.37
CA ASN A 106 15.90 -7.58 8.03
C ASN A 106 15.03 -7.01 6.90
N LEU A 107 13.97 -6.30 7.24
CA LEU A 107 13.02 -5.73 6.28
C LEU A 107 13.64 -4.64 5.40
N CYS A 108 14.67 -3.93 5.89
CA CYS A 108 15.37 -2.92 5.09
C CYS A 108 16.25 -3.51 3.97
N GLN A 109 16.37 -4.84 3.90
CA GLN A 109 17.20 -5.54 2.92
C GLN A 109 16.41 -6.48 2.02
N ILE A 110 15.10 -6.56 2.16
CA ILE A 110 14.25 -7.44 1.37
C ILE A 110 13.07 -6.68 0.78
N SER A 111 12.65 -7.07 -0.42
CA SER A 111 11.39 -6.64 -1.04
C SER A 111 10.35 -7.77 -1.04
N ASP A 112 10.75 -9.00 -0.72
CA ASP A 112 9.94 -10.19 -0.88
C ASP A 112 10.16 -11.15 0.30
N PHE A 113 9.06 -11.70 0.82
CA PHE A 113 9.06 -12.71 1.86
C PHE A 113 8.14 -13.86 1.44
N THR A 114 8.58 -15.12 1.58
CA THR A 114 7.81 -16.28 1.12
C THR A 114 7.58 -17.29 2.24
N PHE A 115 6.31 -17.69 2.42
CA PHE A 115 5.94 -18.85 3.21
C PHE A 115 5.84 -20.08 2.31
N PHE A 116 6.69 -21.08 2.55
CA PHE A 116 6.62 -22.38 1.87
C PHE A 116 5.85 -23.42 2.68
N ASN A 117 6.01 -23.38 4.01
CA ASN A 117 5.44 -24.35 4.95
C ASN A 117 4.83 -23.60 6.16
N LYS A 118 3.96 -24.30 6.89
CA LYS A 118 3.44 -23.92 8.22
C LYS A 118 3.86 -24.96 9.27
N TYR A 119 3.89 -24.59 10.54
CA TYR A 119 4.38 -25.40 11.66
C TYR A 119 3.31 -25.59 12.74
#